data_AF-U1GM43-F1
#
_entry.id   AF-U1GM43-F1
#
_cell.length_a   1.000
_cell.length_b   1.000
_cell.length_c   1.000
_cell.angle_alpha   90.00
_cell.angle_beta   90.00
_cell.angle_gamma   90.00
#
_symmetry.space_group_name_H-M   'P 1'
#
loop_
_entity.id
_entity.type
_entity.pdbx_description
1 polymer ?
#
loop_
_entity_poly.entity_id
_entity_poly.type
_entity_poly.pdbx_seq_one_letter_code
_entity_poly.pdbx_strand_id
1 'polypeptide(L)'
;MSNLQQIIEEAFERRAEITPTTVDAATRAAVEEVIQDLDKGKRRVAEKVNGEWVVNQWLKKAVLLSFRINDNQIVDGAETKYYDKVPMKFANYDEARFKQEGFRVVPPAAVRQGAFIAKNTVLMPSYVNIGAYVDEGTMVDTWATVGSCAQIGKNVHLSGGVGIGGVLEPLQANPTIIEDNCFIGARSEIVEGVIVEEGSVISMGVFIGQSTKIYDRETGEIHYGRVPAGSVVVSGSLPSKDGSHSLYCAVIVKKVDAKTRGKVGINELLRTIDE
;
A
#
# COMPACT_ATOMS: atom_id res chain seq x y z
N MET A 1 -5.09 26.58 4.01
CA MET A 1 -3.99 25.87 3.32
C MET A 1 -2.71 26.09 4.11
N SER A 2 -1.88 25.07 4.30
CA SER A 2 -0.54 25.26 4.88
C SER A 2 0.38 25.92 3.84
N ASN A 3 1.39 26.67 4.29
CA ASN A 3 2.39 27.27 3.39
C ASN A 3 3.06 26.22 2.48
N LEU A 4 3.35 25.02 3.03
CA LEU A 4 3.93 23.90 2.27
C LEU A 4 3.05 23.44 1.10
N GLN A 5 1.74 23.30 1.33
CA GLN A 5 0.82 22.84 0.28
C GLN A 5 0.83 23.79 -0.91
N GLN A 6 0.77 25.11 -0.66
CA GLN A 6 0.78 26.12 -1.70
C GLN A 6 2.07 26.07 -2.53
N ILE A 7 3.24 26.01 -1.87
CA ILE A 7 4.54 25.91 -2.56
C ILE A 7 4.59 24.67 -3.47
N ILE A 8 4.13 23.53 -2.97
CA ILE A 8 4.12 22.27 -3.75
C ILE A 8 3.18 22.36 -4.95
N GLU A 9 1.98 22.90 -4.76
CA GLU A 9 1.00 23.03 -5.84
C GLU A 9 1.51 23.99 -6.92
N GLU A 10 2.02 25.17 -6.55
CA GLU A 10 2.60 26.15 -7.48
C GLU A 10 3.82 25.57 -8.23
N ALA A 11 4.72 24.89 -7.51
CA ALA A 11 5.86 24.21 -8.12
C ALA A 11 5.42 23.12 -9.11
N PHE A 12 4.36 22.38 -8.78
CA PHE A 12 3.87 21.31 -9.65
C PHE A 12 3.26 21.85 -10.94
N GLU A 13 2.60 23.01 -10.93
CA GLU A 13 2.06 23.61 -12.16
C GLU A 13 3.19 23.98 -13.14
N ARG A 14 4.30 24.53 -12.64
CA ARG A 14 5.50 24.84 -13.43
C ARG A 14 6.52 23.69 -13.51
N ARG A 15 6.12 22.44 -13.19
CA ARG A 15 7.04 21.29 -13.09
C ARG A 15 7.88 21.07 -14.33
N ALA A 16 7.41 21.41 -15.53
CA ALA A 16 8.18 21.23 -16.77
C ALA A 16 9.53 21.99 -16.75
N GLU A 17 9.61 23.11 -16.01
CA GLU A 17 10.79 23.98 -15.90
C GLU A 17 11.73 23.57 -14.76
N ILE A 18 11.27 22.68 -13.88
CA ILE A 18 12.02 22.23 -12.70
C ILE A 18 12.89 21.04 -13.09
N THR A 19 14.18 21.14 -12.82
CA THR A 19 15.19 20.09 -12.92
C THR A 19 16.04 20.07 -11.65
N PRO A 20 16.94 19.09 -11.47
CA PRO A 20 17.86 19.08 -10.32
C PRO A 20 18.74 20.33 -10.22
N THR A 21 19.05 20.97 -11.36
CA THR A 21 19.90 22.17 -11.43
C THR A 21 19.13 23.49 -11.41
N THR A 22 17.84 23.49 -11.78
CA THR A 22 17.02 24.73 -11.85
C THR A 22 16.06 24.91 -10.67
N VAL A 23 15.85 23.88 -9.85
CA VAL A 23 14.98 23.97 -8.66
C VAL A 23 15.49 25.02 -7.68
N ASP A 24 14.60 25.94 -7.28
CA ASP A 24 14.91 26.94 -6.27
C ASP A 24 14.95 26.34 -4.85
N ALA A 25 15.67 27.02 -3.94
CA ALA A 25 15.90 26.53 -2.59
C ALA A 25 14.60 26.33 -1.78
N ALA A 26 13.60 27.20 -1.98
CA ALA A 26 12.33 27.11 -1.26
C ALA A 26 11.52 25.88 -1.70
N THR A 27 11.43 25.63 -3.01
CA THR A 27 10.77 24.45 -3.57
C THR A 27 11.46 23.17 -3.13
N ARG A 28 12.79 23.12 -3.19
CA ARG A 28 13.58 21.96 -2.73
C ARG A 28 13.31 21.66 -1.25
N ALA A 29 13.41 22.67 -0.39
CA ALA A 29 13.16 22.53 1.04
C ALA A 29 11.73 22.04 1.33
N ALA A 30 10.72 22.59 0.64
CA ALA A 30 9.33 22.17 0.82
C ALA A 30 9.10 20.72 0.39
N VAL A 31 9.67 20.28 -0.74
CA VAL A 31 9.57 18.88 -1.18
C VAL A 31 10.25 17.96 -0.18
N GLU A 32 11.47 18.29 0.25
CA GLU A 32 12.23 17.50 1.22
C GLU A 32 11.51 17.41 2.58
N GLU A 33 10.92 18.50 3.07
CA GLU A 33 10.12 18.50 4.30
C GLU A 33 8.89 17.60 4.17
N VAL A 34 8.17 17.66 3.04
CA VAL A 34 7.01 16.79 2.81
C VAL A 34 7.42 15.31 2.74
N ILE A 35 8.52 14.98 2.07
CA ILE A 35 9.03 13.59 2.04
C ILE A 35 9.41 13.14 3.45
N GLN A 36 10.01 14.00 4.27
CA GLN A 36 10.32 13.68 5.67
C GLN A 36 9.06 13.50 6.53
N ASP A 37 8.03 14.31 6.32
CA ASP A 37 6.75 14.20 7.01
C ASP A 37 6.02 12.90 6.64
N LEU A 38 6.06 12.50 5.37
CA LEU A 38 5.57 11.20 4.90
C LEU A 38 6.40 10.06 5.52
N ASP A 39 7.73 10.18 5.53
CA ASP A 39 8.64 9.17 6.11
C ASP A 39 8.38 8.91 7.59
N LYS A 40 7.98 9.97 8.32
CA LYS A 40 7.66 9.95 9.76
C LYS A 40 6.19 9.66 10.05
N GLY A 41 5.34 9.49 9.03
CA GLY A 41 3.91 9.27 9.20
C GLY A 41 3.14 10.47 9.75
N LYS A 42 3.75 11.67 9.79
CA LYS A 42 3.08 12.92 10.17
C LYS A 42 2.06 13.37 9.13
N ARG A 43 2.27 12.92 7.89
CA ARG A 43 1.35 13.06 6.77
C ARG A 43 1.19 11.72 6.11
N ARG A 44 0.06 11.52 5.44
CA ARG A 44 -0.24 10.31 4.67
C ARG A 44 -0.98 10.68 3.39
N VAL A 45 -0.69 9.95 2.31
CA VAL A 45 -1.18 10.27 0.96
C VAL A 45 -2.70 10.15 0.86
N ALA A 46 -3.30 9.22 1.60
CA ALA A 46 -4.74 9.17 1.79
C ALA A 46 -5.05 8.85 3.25
N GLU A 47 -6.19 9.32 3.74
CA GLU A 47 -6.66 9.11 5.11
C GLU A 47 -8.18 8.99 5.16
N LYS A 48 -8.71 8.35 6.22
CA LYS A 48 -10.14 8.32 6.48
C LYS A 48 -10.59 9.63 7.11
N VAL A 49 -11.48 10.36 6.44
CA VAL A 49 -12.20 11.52 6.96
C VAL A 49 -13.68 11.19 6.95
N ASN A 50 -14.34 11.24 8.11
CA ASN A 50 -15.76 10.89 8.26
C ASN A 50 -16.12 9.50 7.69
N GLY A 51 -15.21 8.53 7.80
CA GLY A 51 -15.41 7.16 7.32
C GLY A 51 -15.06 6.94 5.85
N GLU A 52 -14.74 7.99 5.09
CA GLU A 52 -14.38 7.88 3.68
C GLU A 52 -12.89 8.15 3.44
N TRP A 53 -12.29 7.43 2.50
CA TRP A 53 -10.91 7.66 2.11
C TRP A 53 -10.79 8.89 1.22
N VAL A 54 -10.04 9.88 1.71
CA VAL A 54 -9.74 11.12 0.99
C VAL A 54 -8.26 11.13 0.60
N VAL A 55 -7.98 11.42 -0.67
CA VAL A 55 -6.62 11.56 -1.18
C VAL A 55 -6.11 13.00 -1.05
N ASN A 56 -4.94 13.15 -0.44
CA ASN A 56 -4.18 14.39 -0.36
C ASN A 56 -3.34 14.55 -1.64
N GLN A 57 -3.96 15.01 -2.74
CA GLN A 57 -3.31 15.06 -4.06
C GLN A 57 -1.98 15.82 -4.07
N TRP A 58 -1.85 16.89 -3.29
CA TRP A 58 -0.63 17.67 -3.19
C TRP A 58 0.56 16.86 -2.63
N LEU A 59 0.32 15.83 -1.82
CA LEU A 59 1.38 14.93 -1.36
C LEU A 59 1.90 14.04 -2.50
N LYS A 60 1.02 13.59 -3.40
CA LYS A 60 1.46 12.90 -4.63
C LYS A 60 2.26 13.83 -5.55
N LYS A 61 1.84 15.10 -5.67
CA LYS A 61 2.61 16.14 -6.38
C LYS A 61 4.01 16.30 -5.78
N ALA A 62 4.15 16.33 -4.45
CA ALA A 62 5.45 16.39 -3.78
C ALA A 62 6.32 15.17 -4.09
N VAL A 63 5.76 13.95 -4.06
CA VAL A 63 6.48 12.73 -4.44
C VAL A 63 6.96 12.78 -5.90
N LEU A 64 6.11 13.21 -6.83
CA LEU A 64 6.50 13.37 -8.24
C LEU A 64 7.59 14.45 -8.42
N LEU A 65 7.48 15.58 -7.71
CA LEU A 65 8.53 16.61 -7.70
C LEU A 65 9.85 16.07 -7.13
N SER A 66 9.80 15.20 -6.11
CA SER A 66 11.01 14.59 -5.54
C SER A 66 11.82 13.82 -6.59
N PHE A 67 11.16 13.17 -7.57
CA PHE A 67 11.85 12.49 -8.67
C PHE A 67 12.45 13.46 -9.68
N ARG A 68 11.85 14.65 -9.81
CA ARG A 68 12.26 15.67 -10.77
C ARG A 68 13.43 16.51 -10.26
N ILE A 69 13.53 16.73 -8.95
CA ILE A 69 14.58 17.56 -8.34
C ILE A 69 15.84 16.77 -7.95
N ASN A 70 15.85 15.45 -8.15
CA ASN A 70 16.99 14.58 -7.83
C ASN A 70 17.50 13.87 -9.08
N ASP A 71 18.83 13.85 -9.25
CA ASP A 71 19.50 13.02 -10.24
C ASP A 71 19.69 11.59 -9.72
N ASN A 72 19.86 10.66 -10.65
CA ASN A 72 20.30 9.32 -10.27
C ASN A 72 21.74 9.40 -9.77
N GLN A 73 22.04 8.61 -8.74
CA GLN A 73 23.37 8.48 -8.19
C GLN A 73 23.73 7.00 -8.04
N ILE A 74 25.02 6.71 -8.07
CA ILE A 74 25.51 5.37 -7.72
C ILE A 74 25.20 5.15 -6.23
N VAL A 75 24.58 4.01 -5.92
CA VAL A 75 24.36 3.54 -4.55
C VAL A 75 25.16 2.27 -4.38
N ASP A 76 26.15 2.28 -3.49
CA ASP A 76 26.97 1.11 -3.23
C ASP A 76 26.18 0.08 -2.40
N GLY A 77 26.12 -1.17 -2.90
CA GLY A 77 25.38 -2.29 -2.34
C GLY A 77 26.28 -3.45 -1.95
N ALA A 78 27.46 -3.16 -1.40
CA ALA A 78 28.52 -4.11 -1.12
C ALA A 78 28.99 -4.90 -2.36
N GLU A 79 28.42 -6.08 -2.66
CA GLU A 79 28.80 -6.93 -3.79
C GLU A 79 28.38 -6.38 -5.15
N THR A 80 27.49 -5.38 -5.17
CA THR A 80 26.97 -4.76 -6.39
C THR A 80 26.84 -3.24 -6.25
N LYS A 81 26.46 -2.59 -7.35
CA LYS A 81 26.11 -1.18 -7.40
C LYS A 81 24.70 -1.01 -7.96
N TYR A 82 23.97 -0.05 -7.43
CA TYR A 82 22.70 0.41 -7.97
C TYR A 82 22.84 1.82 -8.55
N TYR A 83 21.85 2.26 -9.32
CA TYR A 83 21.80 3.60 -9.89
C TYR A 83 20.36 4.12 -9.87
N ASP A 84 20.03 4.92 -8.86
CA ASP A 84 18.67 5.44 -8.63
C ASP A 84 18.76 6.83 -7.96
N LYS A 85 17.65 7.56 -7.99
CA LYS A 85 17.51 8.92 -7.43
C LYS A 85 16.73 8.98 -6.12
N VAL A 86 16.08 7.90 -5.73
CA VAL A 86 15.29 7.84 -4.49
C VAL A 86 16.15 7.25 -3.38
N PRO A 87 16.45 8.01 -2.31
CA PRO A 87 17.22 7.48 -1.20
C PRO A 87 16.51 6.32 -0.48
N MET A 88 17.30 5.43 0.14
CA MET A 88 16.77 4.37 0.99
C MET A 88 16.44 4.93 2.38
N LYS A 89 15.28 4.56 2.95
CA LYS A 89 14.79 5.04 4.25
C LYS A 89 15.84 4.88 5.35
N PHE A 90 16.49 3.72 5.39
CA PHE A 90 17.38 3.33 6.47
C PHE A 90 18.86 3.67 6.24
N ALA A 91 19.21 4.33 5.13
CA ALA A 91 20.62 4.59 4.77
C ALA A 91 21.39 5.33 5.88
N ASN A 92 20.71 6.22 6.62
CA ASN A 92 21.29 7.02 7.70
C ASN A 92 20.65 6.72 9.07
N TYR A 93 20.05 5.54 9.25
CA TYR A 93 19.49 5.16 10.55
C TYR A 93 20.57 4.65 11.49
N ASP A 94 20.47 5.01 12.77
CA ASP A 94 21.27 4.45 13.86
C ASP A 94 20.43 3.47 14.71
N GLU A 95 21.11 2.75 15.61
CA GLU A 95 20.47 1.79 16.50
C GLU A 95 19.43 2.44 17.42
N ALA A 96 19.70 3.66 17.89
CA ALA A 96 18.81 4.39 18.79
C ALA A 96 17.47 4.67 18.12
N ARG A 97 17.48 5.12 16.86
CA ARG A 97 16.29 5.38 16.07
C ARG A 97 15.50 4.09 15.79
N PHE A 98 16.17 2.99 15.43
CA PHE A 98 15.49 1.70 15.27
C PHE A 98 14.78 1.26 16.55
N LYS A 99 15.43 1.37 17.72
CA LYS A 99 14.82 1.04 19.01
C LYS A 99 13.64 1.93 19.35
N GLN A 100 13.75 3.24 19.06
CA GLN A 100 12.69 4.21 19.32
C GLN A 100 11.45 3.96 18.46
N GLU A 101 11.63 3.72 17.16
CA GLU A 101 10.52 3.52 16.22
C GLU A 101 9.91 2.10 16.34
N GLY A 102 10.68 1.12 16.83
CA GLY A 102 10.13 -0.13 17.40
C GLY A 102 9.55 -1.12 16.40
N PHE A 103 9.99 -1.09 15.14
CA PHE A 103 9.70 -2.12 14.12
C PHE A 103 10.93 -3.00 13.85
N ARG A 104 10.75 -4.05 13.06
CA ARG A 104 11.82 -4.97 12.65
C ARG A 104 11.99 -4.95 11.13
N VAL A 105 13.24 -4.87 10.67
CA VAL A 105 13.62 -4.93 9.26
C VAL A 105 14.53 -6.13 9.07
N VAL A 106 14.02 -7.21 8.49
CA VAL A 106 14.76 -8.46 8.28
C VAL A 106 15.52 -8.37 6.95
N PRO A 107 16.84 -8.60 6.91
CA PRO A 107 17.57 -8.57 5.65
C PRO A 107 17.06 -9.61 4.64
N PRO A 108 16.93 -9.30 3.33
CA PRO A 108 17.24 -8.01 2.66
C PRO A 108 16.03 -7.07 2.45
N ALA A 109 15.12 -6.90 3.42
CA ALA A 109 14.00 -5.97 3.29
C ALA A 109 14.46 -4.53 2.96
N ALA A 110 13.77 -3.90 2.01
CA ALA A 110 14.15 -2.61 1.46
C ALA A 110 12.96 -1.64 1.46
N VAL A 111 13.20 -0.41 1.93
CA VAL A 111 12.19 0.64 2.03
C VAL A 111 12.74 1.93 1.44
N ARG A 112 12.00 2.55 0.52
CA ARG A 112 12.34 3.89 -0.01
C ARG A 112 12.01 4.96 1.03
N GLN A 113 12.85 6.00 1.09
CA GLN A 113 12.56 7.17 1.91
C GLN A 113 11.22 7.79 1.50
N GLY A 114 10.45 8.27 2.49
CA GLY A 114 9.12 8.81 2.27
C GLY A 114 8.01 7.76 2.41
N ALA A 115 8.34 6.55 2.84
CA ALA A 115 7.37 5.56 3.31
C ALA A 115 7.39 5.50 4.85
N PHE A 116 6.20 5.42 5.46
CA PHE A 116 6.07 5.27 6.90
C PHE A 116 5.93 3.80 7.30
N ILE A 117 6.68 3.41 8.34
CA ILE A 117 6.61 2.09 8.97
C ILE A 117 6.33 2.32 10.46
N ALA A 118 5.17 1.87 10.93
CA ALA A 118 4.76 2.03 12.31
C ALA A 118 5.43 1.00 13.24
N LYS A 119 5.28 1.25 14.54
CA LYS A 119 5.75 0.38 15.62
C LYS A 119 5.20 -1.05 15.50
N ASN A 120 5.93 -2.03 16.02
CA ASN A 120 5.56 -3.44 16.08
C ASN A 120 5.37 -4.13 14.72
N THR A 121 5.56 -3.41 13.61
CA THR A 121 5.54 -3.98 12.27
C THR A 121 6.80 -4.82 12.02
N VAL A 122 6.65 -5.90 11.27
CA VAL A 122 7.76 -6.75 10.83
C VAL A 122 7.82 -6.76 9.32
N LEU A 123 8.95 -6.29 8.80
CA LEU A 123 9.29 -6.38 7.38
C LEU A 123 10.21 -7.59 7.20
N MET A 124 9.66 -8.70 6.70
CA MET A 124 10.44 -9.80 6.15
C MET A 124 11.12 -9.34 4.86
N PRO A 125 11.95 -10.15 4.16
CA PRO A 125 12.53 -9.76 2.88
C PRO A 125 11.48 -9.28 1.88
N SER A 126 11.25 -7.98 1.79
CA SER A 126 10.10 -7.36 1.13
C SER A 126 10.48 -5.98 0.59
N TYR A 127 9.57 -5.36 -0.16
CA TYR A 127 9.76 -4.01 -0.67
C TYR A 127 8.61 -3.08 -0.28
N VAL A 128 8.93 -1.91 0.26
CA VAL A 128 7.95 -0.83 0.54
C VAL A 128 8.37 0.44 -0.19
N ASN A 129 7.49 0.91 -1.08
CA ASN A 129 7.77 2.01 -1.97
C ASN A 129 7.34 3.37 -1.39
N ILE A 130 7.85 4.46 -1.95
CA ILE A 130 7.65 5.83 -1.47
C ILE A 130 6.17 6.22 -1.35
N GLY A 131 5.84 6.98 -0.30
CA GLY A 131 4.49 7.45 0.01
C GLY A 131 3.59 6.40 0.66
N ALA A 132 4.02 5.14 0.74
CA ALA A 132 3.27 4.10 1.44
C ALA A 132 3.19 4.38 2.94
N TYR A 133 2.11 3.92 3.56
CA TYR A 133 1.89 3.99 5.00
C TYR A 133 1.57 2.59 5.52
N VAL A 134 2.45 2.02 6.34
CA VAL A 134 2.28 0.71 6.96
C VAL A 134 2.06 0.89 8.46
N ASP A 135 0.82 0.69 8.91
CA ASP A 135 0.41 0.97 10.29
C ASP A 135 0.76 -0.17 11.27
N GLU A 136 0.53 0.09 12.55
CA GLU A 136 1.06 -0.67 13.70
C GLU A 136 0.73 -2.16 13.66
N GLY A 137 1.70 -2.99 14.05
CA GLY A 137 1.52 -4.43 14.23
C GLY A 137 1.35 -5.22 12.93
N THR A 138 1.61 -4.60 11.78
CA THR A 138 1.46 -5.27 10.48
C THR A 138 2.60 -6.25 10.22
N MET A 139 2.26 -7.39 9.61
CA MET A 139 3.23 -8.34 9.07
C MET A 139 3.33 -8.16 7.55
N VAL A 140 4.53 -7.84 7.05
CA VAL A 140 4.85 -7.83 5.62
C VAL A 140 5.78 -9.01 5.36
N ASP A 141 5.23 -10.12 4.86
CA ASP A 141 5.97 -11.38 4.70
C ASP A 141 6.93 -11.36 3.51
N THR A 142 7.73 -12.43 3.45
CA THR A 142 8.78 -12.64 2.45
C THR A 142 8.23 -12.50 1.03
N TRP A 143 8.88 -11.64 0.25
CA TRP A 143 8.59 -11.24 -1.12
C TRP A 143 7.25 -10.54 -1.32
N ALA A 144 6.64 -10.04 -0.24
CA ALA A 144 5.54 -9.10 -0.39
C ALA A 144 6.03 -7.73 -0.89
N THR A 145 5.14 -7.00 -1.55
CA THR A 145 5.39 -5.65 -2.05
C THR A 145 4.28 -4.72 -1.59
N VAL A 146 4.66 -3.58 -1.00
CA VAL A 146 3.75 -2.46 -0.70
C VAL A 146 4.09 -1.30 -1.63
N GLY A 147 3.23 -1.11 -2.63
CA GLY A 147 3.44 -0.15 -3.70
C GLY A 147 3.32 1.31 -3.26
N SER A 148 3.71 2.23 -4.15
CA SER A 148 3.76 3.66 -3.83
C SER A 148 2.39 4.18 -3.42
N CYS A 149 2.37 5.00 -2.37
CA CYS A 149 1.14 5.57 -1.78
C CYS A 149 0.16 4.58 -1.13
N ALA A 150 0.41 3.26 -1.17
CA ALA A 150 -0.49 2.27 -0.59
C ALA A 150 -0.71 2.51 0.91
N GLN A 151 -1.93 2.28 1.39
CA GLN A 151 -2.31 2.47 2.79
C GLN A 151 -2.63 1.12 3.42
N ILE A 152 -1.76 0.66 4.31
CA ILE A 152 -1.91 -0.60 5.04
C ILE A 152 -2.28 -0.27 6.48
N GLY A 153 -3.44 -0.77 6.92
CA GLY A 153 -3.99 -0.57 8.24
C GLY A 153 -3.24 -1.32 9.34
N LYS A 154 -3.77 -1.25 10.56
CA LYS A 154 -3.19 -1.89 11.74
C LYS A 154 -3.44 -3.39 11.74
N ASN A 155 -2.50 -4.16 12.28
CA ASN A 155 -2.59 -5.62 12.43
C ASN A 155 -2.95 -6.34 11.12
N VAL A 156 -2.54 -5.78 9.98
CA VAL A 156 -2.71 -6.45 8.69
C VAL A 156 -1.66 -7.55 8.57
N HIS A 157 -2.01 -8.65 7.93
CA HIS A 157 -1.05 -9.68 7.53
C HIS A 157 -1.02 -9.80 6.01
N LEU A 158 0.03 -9.26 5.40
CA LEU A 158 0.36 -9.47 4.00
C LEU A 158 1.24 -10.71 3.91
N SER A 159 0.67 -11.84 3.47
CA SER A 159 1.38 -13.12 3.40
C SER A 159 2.46 -13.13 2.30
N GLY A 160 3.26 -14.19 2.27
CA GLY A 160 4.40 -14.30 1.35
C GLY A 160 4.02 -14.11 -0.12
N GLY A 161 4.72 -13.21 -0.80
CA GLY A 161 4.50 -12.89 -2.21
C GLY A 161 3.21 -12.11 -2.49
N VAL A 162 2.59 -11.49 -1.50
CA VAL A 162 1.45 -10.59 -1.71
C VAL A 162 1.93 -9.28 -2.33
N GLY A 163 1.33 -8.85 -3.43
CA GLY A 163 1.57 -7.53 -3.99
C GLY A 163 0.39 -6.58 -3.76
N ILE A 164 0.69 -5.42 -3.18
CA ILE A 164 -0.21 -4.29 -3.05
C ILE A 164 0.23 -3.23 -4.06
N GLY A 165 -0.57 -3.02 -5.11
CA GLY A 165 -0.25 -2.14 -6.21
C GLY A 165 -0.10 -0.68 -5.79
N GLY A 166 0.92 0.00 -6.34
CA GLY A 166 1.14 1.43 -6.12
C GLY A 166 0.29 2.29 -7.03
N VAL A 167 -0.15 3.46 -6.54
CA VAL A 167 -0.93 4.42 -7.34
C VAL A 167 -0.44 5.84 -7.06
N LEU A 168 0.52 6.29 -7.86
CA LEU A 168 1.01 7.67 -7.82
C LEU A 168 0.26 8.56 -8.81
N GLU A 169 0.01 8.06 -10.01
CA GLU A 169 -0.83 8.69 -11.02
C GLU A 169 -1.99 7.75 -11.39
N PRO A 170 -3.19 8.29 -11.71
CA PRO A 170 -3.53 9.71 -11.73
C PRO A 170 -3.69 10.31 -10.31
N LEU A 171 -3.49 11.62 -10.17
CA LEU A 171 -3.39 12.28 -8.85
C LEU A 171 -4.66 12.09 -8.00
N GLN A 172 -5.83 12.18 -8.61
CA GLN A 172 -7.13 12.04 -7.98
C GLN A 172 -7.50 10.61 -7.59
N ALA A 173 -6.79 9.58 -8.10
CA ALA A 173 -7.11 8.21 -7.76
C ALA A 173 -6.73 7.93 -6.30
N ASN A 174 -7.60 7.24 -5.58
CA ASN A 174 -7.23 6.68 -4.29
C ASN A 174 -6.11 5.65 -4.47
N PRO A 175 -5.13 5.59 -3.54
CA PRO A 175 -4.19 4.49 -3.53
C PRO A 175 -4.87 3.18 -3.15
N THR A 176 -4.19 2.06 -3.41
CA THR A 176 -4.66 0.77 -2.92
C THR A 176 -4.65 0.78 -1.40
N ILE A 177 -5.77 0.36 -0.81
CA ILE A 177 -6.01 0.43 0.63
C ILE A 177 -6.33 -0.96 1.16
N ILE A 178 -5.60 -1.38 2.18
CA ILE A 178 -5.91 -2.55 2.99
C ILE A 178 -6.22 -2.03 4.39
N GLU A 179 -7.48 -2.10 4.81
CA GLU A 179 -7.89 -1.60 6.11
C GLU A 179 -7.47 -2.50 7.27
N ASP A 180 -7.75 -2.05 8.49
CA ASP A 180 -7.29 -2.68 9.71
C ASP A 180 -7.72 -4.15 9.82
N ASN A 181 -6.81 -4.96 10.34
CA ASN A 181 -7.01 -6.36 10.71
C ASN A 181 -7.39 -7.28 9.53
N CYS A 182 -7.05 -6.88 8.30
CA CYS A 182 -7.19 -7.73 7.13
C CYS A 182 -6.11 -8.80 7.08
N PHE A 183 -6.46 -9.98 6.57
CA PHE A 183 -5.51 -11.01 6.18
C PHE A 183 -5.52 -11.16 4.67
N ILE A 184 -4.34 -11.07 4.05
CA ILE A 184 -4.17 -11.26 2.61
C ILE A 184 -3.28 -12.50 2.41
N GLY A 185 -3.87 -13.56 1.89
CA GLY A 185 -3.23 -14.86 1.67
C GLY A 185 -2.12 -14.80 0.62
N ALA A 186 -1.20 -15.75 0.71
CA ALA A 186 0.00 -15.77 -0.11
C ALA A 186 -0.31 -15.73 -1.62
N ARG A 187 0.55 -15.03 -2.38
CA ARG A 187 0.45 -14.90 -3.85
C ARG A 187 -0.83 -14.23 -4.35
N SER A 188 -1.52 -13.49 -3.48
CA SER A 188 -2.62 -12.63 -3.87
C SER A 188 -2.11 -11.25 -4.27
N GLU A 189 -2.85 -10.55 -5.12
CA GLU A 189 -2.47 -9.24 -5.64
C GLU A 189 -3.68 -8.31 -5.58
N ILE A 190 -3.53 -7.14 -4.95
CA ILE A 190 -4.58 -6.11 -4.82
C ILE A 190 -4.03 -4.83 -5.41
N VAL A 191 -4.67 -4.27 -6.44
CA VAL A 191 -4.07 -3.20 -7.26
C VAL A 191 -5.06 -2.08 -7.61
N GLU A 192 -4.56 -1.06 -8.31
CA GLU A 192 -5.39 -0.03 -9.00
C GLU A 192 -6.34 0.75 -8.08
N GLY A 193 -5.97 0.94 -6.80
CA GLY A 193 -6.81 1.71 -5.88
C GLY A 193 -7.97 0.91 -5.28
N VAL A 194 -7.95 -0.43 -5.40
CA VAL A 194 -8.91 -1.29 -4.72
C VAL A 194 -8.84 -1.07 -3.20
N ILE A 195 -10.01 -1.07 -2.58
CA ILE A 195 -10.16 -0.97 -1.13
C ILE A 195 -10.60 -2.32 -0.57
N VAL A 196 -9.80 -2.91 0.29
CA VAL A 196 -10.18 -4.07 1.10
C VAL A 196 -10.56 -3.56 2.49
N GLU A 197 -11.86 -3.55 2.75
CA GLU A 197 -12.40 -3.03 4.01
C GLU A 197 -12.08 -3.92 5.20
N GLU A 198 -12.19 -3.31 6.39
CA GLU A 198 -11.67 -3.84 7.63
C GLU A 198 -12.06 -5.30 7.89
N GLY A 199 -11.08 -6.06 8.36
CA GLY A 199 -11.26 -7.43 8.80
C GLY A 199 -11.61 -8.47 7.74
N SER A 200 -11.48 -8.12 6.47
CA SER A 200 -11.61 -9.09 5.39
C SER A 200 -10.47 -10.12 5.41
N VAL A 201 -10.79 -11.34 4.99
CA VAL A 201 -9.85 -12.46 4.87
C VAL A 201 -9.82 -12.87 3.40
N ILE A 202 -8.74 -12.54 2.71
CA ILE A 202 -8.48 -12.93 1.33
C ILE A 202 -7.61 -14.19 1.35
N SER A 203 -8.05 -15.25 0.68
CA SER A 203 -7.28 -16.50 0.56
C SER A 203 -6.06 -16.33 -0.36
N MET A 204 -5.37 -17.43 -0.64
CA MET A 204 -4.24 -17.46 -1.58
C MET A 204 -4.71 -17.30 -3.04
N GLY A 205 -3.87 -16.68 -3.88
CA GLY A 205 -4.10 -16.59 -5.33
C GLY A 205 -5.34 -15.78 -5.72
N VAL A 206 -5.68 -14.77 -4.94
CA VAL A 206 -6.79 -13.84 -5.22
C VAL A 206 -6.23 -12.56 -5.83
N PHE A 207 -6.70 -12.21 -7.03
CA PHE A 207 -6.19 -11.11 -7.84
C PHE A 207 -7.30 -10.07 -8.07
N ILE A 208 -7.22 -8.92 -7.43
CA ILE A 208 -8.25 -7.89 -7.46
C ILE A 208 -7.68 -6.57 -7.98
N GLY A 209 -8.05 -6.21 -9.20
CA GLY A 209 -7.95 -4.86 -9.74
C GLY A 209 -9.33 -4.23 -9.94
N GLN A 210 -9.39 -3.06 -10.58
CA GLN A 210 -10.65 -2.38 -10.88
C GLN A 210 -11.52 -3.14 -11.89
N SER A 211 -10.89 -4.00 -12.71
CA SER A 211 -11.59 -4.85 -13.69
C SER A 211 -12.01 -6.22 -13.15
N THR A 212 -11.56 -6.61 -11.96
CA THR A 212 -11.90 -7.91 -11.37
C THR A 212 -13.34 -7.91 -10.88
N LYS A 213 -14.14 -8.88 -11.35
CA LYS A 213 -15.44 -9.19 -10.75
C LYS A 213 -15.26 -9.77 -9.36
N ILE A 214 -15.92 -9.18 -8.37
CA ILE A 214 -15.99 -9.69 -7.01
C ILE A 214 -17.42 -10.18 -6.78
N TYR A 215 -17.65 -11.47 -6.94
CA TYR A 215 -18.96 -12.10 -6.87
C TYR A 215 -19.31 -12.48 -5.43
N ASP A 216 -20.44 -12.02 -4.92
CA ASP A 216 -20.99 -12.47 -3.64
C ASP A 216 -21.89 -13.68 -3.89
N ARG A 217 -21.50 -14.86 -3.39
CA ARG A 217 -22.27 -16.09 -3.63
C ARG A 217 -23.57 -16.15 -2.83
N GLU A 218 -23.67 -15.41 -1.72
CA GLU A 218 -24.87 -15.41 -0.87
C GLU A 218 -25.98 -14.59 -1.53
N THR A 219 -25.62 -13.47 -2.17
CA THR A 219 -26.58 -12.52 -2.75
C THR A 219 -26.69 -12.63 -4.28
N GLY A 220 -25.67 -13.16 -4.94
CA GLY A 220 -25.52 -13.14 -6.39
C GLY A 220 -25.04 -11.81 -6.96
N GLU A 221 -24.72 -10.82 -6.13
CA GLU A 221 -24.24 -9.50 -6.57
C GLU A 221 -22.80 -9.54 -7.08
N ILE A 222 -22.44 -8.58 -7.94
CA ILE A 222 -21.06 -8.39 -8.42
C ILE A 222 -20.59 -7.00 -8.02
N HIS A 223 -19.56 -6.94 -7.20
CA HIS A 223 -18.84 -5.74 -6.83
C HIS A 223 -17.59 -5.55 -7.70
N TYR A 224 -17.08 -4.32 -7.73
CA TYR A 224 -15.81 -3.95 -8.37
C TYR A 224 -15.09 -2.93 -7.48
N GLY A 225 -13.76 -2.99 -7.45
CA GLY A 225 -12.94 -1.97 -6.78
C GLY A 225 -12.99 -1.97 -5.24
N ARG A 226 -13.90 -2.72 -4.61
CA ARG A 226 -14.09 -2.73 -3.16
C ARG A 226 -14.51 -4.12 -2.67
N VAL A 227 -13.78 -4.62 -1.68
CA VAL A 227 -14.16 -5.82 -0.89
C VAL A 227 -14.82 -5.32 0.40
N PRO A 228 -16.13 -5.60 0.63
CA PRO A 228 -16.84 -5.16 1.83
C PRO A 228 -16.24 -5.72 3.13
N ALA A 229 -16.44 -5.00 4.24
CA ALA A 229 -15.88 -5.37 5.53
C ALA A 229 -16.25 -6.80 5.97
N GLY A 230 -15.29 -7.48 6.59
CA GLY A 230 -15.47 -8.86 7.09
C GLY A 230 -15.66 -9.92 6.00
N SER A 231 -15.44 -9.60 4.72
CA SER A 231 -15.60 -10.57 3.64
C SER A 231 -14.53 -11.66 3.72
N VAL A 232 -14.93 -12.91 3.58
CA VAL A 232 -14.02 -14.04 3.31
C VAL A 232 -14.03 -14.28 1.81
N VAL A 233 -12.88 -14.11 1.17
CA VAL A 233 -12.75 -14.09 -0.29
C VAL A 233 -11.81 -15.18 -0.78
N VAL A 234 -12.25 -15.94 -1.79
CA VAL A 234 -11.45 -16.96 -2.47
C VAL A 234 -11.40 -16.69 -3.96
N SER A 235 -10.49 -17.34 -4.67
CA SER A 235 -10.49 -17.33 -6.13
C SER A 235 -11.58 -18.26 -6.66
N GLY A 236 -12.18 -17.88 -7.79
CA GLY A 236 -13.19 -18.69 -8.45
C GLY A 236 -13.36 -18.29 -9.91
N SER A 237 -14.45 -18.74 -10.51
CA SER A 237 -14.80 -18.38 -11.87
C SER A 237 -16.31 -18.23 -12.05
N LEU A 238 -16.71 -17.38 -12.98
CA LEU A 238 -18.09 -17.25 -13.44
C LEU A 238 -18.22 -17.89 -14.82
N PRO A 239 -19.22 -18.75 -15.06
CA PRO A 239 -19.43 -19.37 -16.36
C PRO A 239 -19.91 -18.34 -17.39
N SER A 240 -19.56 -18.57 -18.66
CA SER A 240 -20.15 -17.87 -19.78
C SER A 240 -21.64 -18.23 -19.92
N LYS A 241 -22.42 -17.38 -20.62
CA LYS A 241 -23.87 -17.60 -20.80
C LYS A 241 -24.20 -18.92 -21.51
N ASP A 242 -23.33 -19.38 -22.39
CA ASP A 242 -23.44 -20.64 -23.14
C ASP A 242 -22.78 -21.83 -22.41
N GLY A 243 -22.15 -21.60 -21.25
CA GLY A 243 -21.45 -22.62 -20.48
C GLY A 243 -20.16 -23.17 -21.11
N SER A 244 -19.68 -22.60 -22.22
CA SER A 244 -18.50 -23.11 -22.94
C SER A 244 -17.18 -22.88 -22.22
N HIS A 245 -17.10 -21.86 -21.36
CA HIS A 245 -15.91 -21.52 -20.60
C HIS A 245 -16.30 -20.81 -19.30
N SER A 246 -15.30 -20.52 -18.47
CA SER A 246 -15.45 -19.64 -17.31
C SER A 246 -14.31 -18.62 -17.27
N LEU A 247 -14.59 -17.45 -16.71
CA LEU A 247 -13.61 -16.40 -16.52
C LEU A 247 -13.36 -16.19 -15.03
N TYR A 248 -12.12 -15.84 -14.70
CA TYR A 248 -11.70 -15.58 -13.33
C TYR A 248 -12.57 -14.52 -12.64
N CYS A 249 -12.84 -14.76 -11.36
CA CYS A 249 -13.40 -13.76 -10.44
C CYS A 249 -12.89 -14.01 -9.02
N ALA A 250 -12.97 -12.99 -8.17
CA ALA A 250 -12.91 -13.17 -6.73
C ALA A 250 -14.32 -13.51 -6.23
N VAL A 251 -14.45 -14.42 -5.27
CA VAL A 251 -15.74 -14.84 -4.72
C VAL A 251 -15.77 -14.58 -3.23
N ILE A 252 -16.72 -13.73 -2.78
CA ILE A 252 -17.08 -13.61 -1.37
C ILE A 252 -17.91 -14.84 -1.01
N VAL A 253 -17.37 -15.69 -0.14
CA VAL A 253 -18.01 -16.95 0.27
C VAL A 253 -18.82 -16.81 1.55
N LYS A 254 -18.48 -15.84 2.39
CA LYS A 254 -19.23 -15.45 3.58
C LYS A 254 -18.77 -14.11 4.11
N LYS A 255 -19.54 -13.53 5.02
CA LYS A 255 -19.17 -12.33 5.79
C LYS A 255 -19.09 -12.68 7.27
N VAL A 256 -18.00 -12.28 7.93
CA VAL A 256 -17.78 -12.53 9.35
C VAL A 256 -17.71 -11.24 10.14
N ASP A 257 -18.29 -11.26 11.34
CA ASP A 257 -18.18 -10.15 12.27
C ASP A 257 -16.84 -10.19 13.05
N ALA A 258 -16.51 -9.07 13.69
CA ALA A 258 -15.27 -8.94 14.47
C ALA A 258 -15.19 -9.95 15.63
N LYS A 259 -16.34 -10.35 16.20
CA LYS A 259 -16.43 -11.30 17.33
C LYS A 259 -16.08 -12.72 16.91
N THR A 260 -16.54 -13.12 15.73
CA THR A 260 -16.30 -14.43 15.12
C THR A 260 -14.84 -14.52 14.69
N ARG A 261 -14.31 -13.48 14.03
CA ARG A 261 -12.90 -13.43 13.64
C ARG A 261 -11.94 -13.54 14.84
N GLY A 262 -12.25 -12.89 15.96
CA GLY A 262 -11.41 -12.94 17.16
C GLY A 262 -11.36 -14.31 17.85
N LYS A 263 -12.34 -15.19 17.59
CA LYS A 263 -12.45 -16.53 18.19
C LYS A 263 -12.03 -17.66 17.25
N VAL A 264 -12.20 -17.45 15.95
CA VAL A 264 -12.01 -18.46 14.91
C VAL A 264 -10.69 -18.20 14.20
N GLY A 265 -9.80 -19.21 14.18
CA GLY A 265 -8.52 -19.07 13.48
C GLY A 265 -8.71 -18.87 11.98
N ILE A 266 -7.80 -18.16 11.32
CA ILE A 266 -7.87 -17.90 9.86
C ILE A 266 -8.01 -19.20 9.06
N ASN A 267 -7.28 -20.25 9.46
CA ASN A 267 -7.37 -21.57 8.83
C ASN A 267 -8.77 -22.19 8.95
N GLU A 268 -9.49 -21.92 10.04
CA GLU A 268 -10.83 -22.46 10.27
C GLU A 268 -11.88 -21.68 9.46
N LEU A 269 -11.74 -20.35 9.34
CA LEU A 269 -12.54 -19.52 8.45
C LEU A 269 -12.46 -19.99 6.99
N LEU A 270 -11.26 -20.39 6.54
CA LEU A 270 -11.00 -20.88 5.19
C LEU A 270 -11.33 -22.37 4.97
N ARG A 271 -11.57 -23.17 6.01
CA ARG A 271 -11.94 -24.59 5.85
C ARG A 271 -13.46 -24.81 5.80
N THR A 272 -14.21 -23.95 6.46
CA THR A 272 -15.68 -23.94 6.50
C THR A 272 -16.27 -23.20 5.29
N ILE A 273 -15.69 -23.35 4.10
CA ILE A 273 -16.13 -22.63 2.89
C ILE A 273 -17.44 -23.23 2.36
N ASP A 274 -17.63 -24.54 2.42
CA ASP A 274 -18.77 -25.22 1.77
C ASP A 274 -19.91 -25.62 2.73
N GLU A 275 -19.78 -25.30 4.02
CA GLU A 275 -20.86 -25.36 5.01
C GLU A 275 -21.64 -24.05 5.04
#